data_AF-A0A946W604-F1
#
_entry.id   AF-A0A946W604-F1
#
_cell.length_a   1.000
_cell.length_b   1.000
_cell.length_c   1.000
_cell.angle_alpha   90.00
_cell.angle_beta   90.00
_cell.angle_gamma   90.00
#
_symmetry.space_group_name_H-M   'P 1'
#
loop_
_entity.id
_entity.type
_entity.pdbx_description
1 polymer ?
#
loop_
_entity_poly.entity_id
_entity_poly.type
_entity_poly.pdbx_seq_one_letter_code
_entity_poly.pdbx_strand_id
1 'polypeptide(L)'
;MEDITFKTKHPNLKLIPAGPIPPNPAEMLTDVKLFELIEELKIIYDVIVIDTPPVGFVADHFQLNEIVDVNLFVVRHKYTQKQGLKTALVEVSKHQLKGVGILVNDIQLGKNNTGFSAGYGYGYGYGYGYGYGYGYGYGYGYGYGYGYGQDQKNSKRKKLKIEDPDKV
;
A
#
# COMPACT_ATOMS: atom_id res chain seq x y z
N MET A 1 27.70 8.49 -22.67
CA MET A 1 26.61 9.11 -21.88
C MET A 1 25.65 9.96 -22.72
N GLU A 2 26.13 10.91 -23.53
CA GLU A 2 25.24 11.88 -24.22
C GLU A 2 24.20 11.22 -25.14
N ASP A 3 24.61 10.20 -25.92
CA ASP A 3 23.75 9.52 -26.91
C ASP A 3 22.52 8.80 -26.31
N ILE A 4 22.56 8.49 -25.00
CA ILE A 4 21.49 7.77 -24.29
C ILE A 4 20.66 8.67 -23.37
N THR A 5 21.00 9.97 -23.27
CA THR A 5 20.44 10.88 -22.28
C THR A 5 19.54 11.93 -22.92
N PHE A 6 18.23 11.81 -22.71
CA PHE A 6 17.22 12.64 -23.37
C PHE A 6 16.71 13.75 -22.44
N LYS A 7 16.61 14.98 -22.96
CA LYS A 7 16.00 16.12 -22.24
C LYS A 7 14.49 15.94 -22.15
N THR A 8 13.89 16.24 -20.99
CA THR A 8 12.44 16.32 -20.84
C THR A 8 11.95 17.77 -20.93
N LYS A 9 10.63 17.98 -20.83
CA LYS A 9 10.02 19.32 -20.68
C LYS A 9 10.38 20.03 -19.35
N HIS A 10 10.97 19.30 -18.40
CA HIS A 10 11.40 19.83 -17.11
C HIS A 10 12.93 20.02 -17.13
N PRO A 11 13.46 21.25 -16.91
CA PRO A 11 14.89 21.54 -17.11
C PRO A 11 15.85 20.64 -16.32
N ASN A 12 15.47 20.27 -15.09
CA ASN A 12 16.29 19.50 -14.16
C ASN A 12 16.00 18.00 -14.20
N LEU A 13 15.25 17.52 -15.20
CA LEU A 13 14.93 16.10 -15.39
C LEU A 13 15.35 15.66 -16.79
N LYS A 14 16.24 14.67 -16.83
CA LYS A 14 16.60 13.91 -18.03
C LYS A 14 16.14 12.47 -17.88
N LEU A 15 16.01 11.78 -19.00
CA LEU A 15 15.52 10.41 -19.08
C LEU A 15 16.53 9.56 -19.86
N ILE A 16 16.83 8.36 -19.33
CA ILE A 16 17.46 7.28 -20.07
C ILE A 16 16.39 6.20 -20.25
N PRO A 17 15.88 5.97 -21.48
CA PRO A 17 14.92 4.89 -21.73
C PRO A 17 15.63 3.52 -21.71
N ALA A 18 14.87 2.45 -21.49
CA ALA A 18 15.40 1.07 -21.48
C ALA A 18 16.06 0.62 -22.79
N GLY A 19 15.83 1.33 -23.90
CA GLY A 19 16.37 0.99 -25.22
C GLY A 19 15.64 -0.16 -25.92
N PRO A 20 16.24 -0.78 -26.95
CA PRO A 20 15.70 -1.98 -27.58
C PRO A 20 15.75 -3.16 -26.62
N ILE A 21 14.79 -4.09 -26.71
CA ILE A 21 14.73 -5.28 -25.87
C ILE A 21 16.00 -6.14 -26.14
N PRO A 22 16.86 -6.36 -25.13
CA PRO A 22 18.05 -7.18 -25.30
C PRO A 22 17.69 -8.67 -25.29
N PRO A 23 18.53 -9.55 -25.90
CA PRO A 23 18.28 -11.00 -25.86
C PRO A 23 18.30 -11.56 -24.43
N ASN A 24 19.18 -11.04 -23.55
CA ASN A 24 19.34 -11.46 -22.16
C ASN A 24 19.26 -10.24 -21.21
N PRO A 25 18.06 -9.81 -20.74
CA PRO A 25 17.93 -8.64 -19.87
C PRO A 25 18.65 -8.78 -18.52
N ALA A 26 18.57 -9.96 -17.90
CA ALA A 26 19.12 -10.20 -16.56
C ALA A 26 20.65 -10.10 -16.49
N GLU A 27 21.37 -10.46 -17.57
CA GLU A 27 22.83 -10.37 -17.63
C GLU A 27 23.29 -8.90 -17.66
N MET A 28 22.55 -8.02 -18.34
CA MET A 28 22.86 -6.58 -18.41
C MET A 28 22.74 -5.88 -17.06
N LEU A 29 21.91 -6.39 -16.14
CA LEU A 29 21.79 -5.85 -14.77
C LEU A 29 22.98 -6.23 -13.88
N THR A 30 23.81 -7.17 -14.33
CA THR A 30 25.08 -7.57 -13.68
C THR A 30 26.32 -7.17 -14.49
N ASP A 31 26.16 -6.47 -15.62
CA ASP A 31 27.27 -5.99 -16.44
C ASP A 31 27.99 -4.83 -15.74
N VAL A 32 29.32 -4.86 -15.72
CA VAL A 32 30.18 -3.79 -15.19
C VAL A 32 29.84 -2.41 -15.78
N LYS A 33 29.35 -2.36 -17.04
CA LYS A 33 28.92 -1.12 -17.69
C LYS A 33 27.75 -0.43 -16.99
N LEU A 34 26.87 -1.17 -16.33
CA LEU A 34 25.78 -0.56 -15.54
C LEU A 34 26.36 0.12 -14.30
N PHE A 35 27.33 -0.51 -13.64
CA PHE A 35 28.04 0.08 -12.51
C PHE A 35 28.80 1.35 -12.93
N GLU A 36 29.59 1.27 -14.00
CA GLU A 36 30.32 2.42 -14.57
C GLU A 36 29.38 3.58 -14.92
N LEU A 37 28.25 3.29 -15.59
CA LEU A 37 27.24 4.30 -15.90
C LEU A 37 26.65 4.94 -14.64
N ILE A 38 26.32 4.16 -13.61
CA ILE A 38 25.73 4.71 -12.38
C ILE A 38 26.74 5.57 -11.61
N GLU A 39 28.02 5.19 -11.56
CA GLU A 39 29.07 6.03 -10.96
C GLU A 39 29.31 7.32 -11.76
N GLU A 40 29.31 7.28 -13.10
CA GLU A 40 29.33 8.50 -13.93
C GLU A 40 28.13 9.41 -13.65
N LEU A 41 26.93 8.83 -13.53
CA LEU A 41 25.70 9.59 -13.26
C LEU A 41 25.70 10.24 -11.87
N LYS A 42 26.27 9.59 -10.84
CA LYS A 42 26.38 10.12 -9.47
C LYS A 42 27.25 11.40 -9.39
N ILE A 43 28.17 11.59 -10.33
CA ILE A 43 29.02 12.81 -10.38
C ILE A 43 28.23 14.03 -10.86
N ILE A 44 27.14 13.83 -11.62
CA ILE A 44 26.44 14.90 -12.35
C ILE A 44 24.95 15.08 -11.99
N TYR A 45 24.37 14.19 -11.18
CA TYR A 45 22.99 14.30 -10.67
C TYR A 45 22.93 14.07 -9.17
N ASP A 46 22.20 14.94 -8.46
CA ASP A 46 21.97 14.80 -7.01
C ASP A 46 21.07 13.60 -6.67
N VAL A 47 20.22 13.17 -7.61
CA VAL A 47 19.25 12.08 -7.44
C VAL A 47 19.13 11.28 -8.74
N ILE A 48 19.28 9.96 -8.62
CA ILE A 48 19.05 9.00 -9.70
C ILE A 48 17.83 8.16 -9.30
N VAL A 49 16.86 8.02 -10.21
CA VAL A 49 15.68 7.16 -10.02
C VAL A 49 15.73 6.05 -11.05
N ILE A 50 15.74 4.80 -10.58
CA ILE A 50 15.74 3.60 -11.41
C ILE A 50 14.36 2.96 -11.30
N ASP A 51 13.63 2.88 -12.42
CA ASP A 51 12.37 2.14 -12.50
C ASP A 51 12.65 0.65 -12.72
N THR A 52 11.91 -0.23 -12.04
CA THR A 52 12.19 -1.67 -12.03
C THR A 52 10.90 -2.51 -12.12
N PRO A 53 10.95 -3.73 -12.69
CA PRO A 53 9.79 -4.63 -12.73
C PRO A 53 9.23 -4.95 -11.33
N PRO A 54 7.93 -5.30 -11.20
CA PRO A 54 7.33 -5.61 -9.90
C PRO A 54 8.04 -6.76 -9.16
N VAL A 55 8.47 -6.49 -7.93
CA VAL A 55 9.16 -7.47 -7.09
C VAL A 55 8.29 -8.70 -6.85
N GLY A 56 8.85 -9.87 -7.14
CA GLY A 56 8.17 -11.17 -7.06
C GLY A 56 7.74 -11.75 -8.42
N PHE A 57 7.79 -10.97 -9.51
CA PHE A 57 7.68 -11.51 -10.87
C PHE A 57 9.03 -11.77 -11.53
N VAL A 58 10.03 -10.92 -11.25
CA VAL A 58 11.39 -11.05 -11.78
C VAL A 58 12.39 -10.77 -10.66
N ALA A 59 13.52 -11.47 -10.65
CA ALA A 59 14.53 -11.34 -9.59
C ALA A 59 15.36 -10.05 -9.72
N ASP A 60 15.49 -9.53 -10.94
CA ASP A 60 16.20 -8.35 -11.45
C ASP A 60 16.41 -7.16 -10.49
N HIS A 61 15.48 -6.91 -9.57
CA HIS A 61 15.61 -5.86 -8.56
C HIS A 61 16.73 -6.14 -7.52
N PHE A 62 16.98 -7.41 -7.16
CA PHE A 62 17.93 -7.75 -6.08
C PHE A 62 19.39 -7.51 -6.48
N GLN A 63 19.72 -7.62 -7.76
CA GLN A 63 21.03 -7.33 -8.33
C GLN A 63 21.42 -5.86 -8.15
N LEU A 64 20.43 -4.95 -8.10
CA LEU A 64 20.65 -3.51 -7.95
C LEU A 64 20.94 -3.08 -6.49
N ASN A 65 20.85 -3.98 -5.50
CA ASN A 65 21.09 -3.67 -4.08
C ASN A 65 22.53 -3.20 -3.77
N GLU A 66 23.49 -3.45 -4.66
CA GLU A 66 24.87 -2.97 -4.52
C GLU A 66 25.06 -1.53 -4.98
N ILE A 67 24.18 -1.02 -5.87
CA ILE A 67 24.31 0.30 -6.51
C ILE A 67 23.23 1.30 -6.09
N VAL A 68 22.21 0.85 -5.34
CA VAL A 68 21.06 1.64 -4.88
C VAL A 68 21.08 1.83 -3.36
N ASP A 69 20.99 3.08 -2.91
CA ASP A 69 20.96 3.43 -1.47
C ASP A 69 19.58 3.21 -0.81
N VAL A 70 18.50 3.42 -1.57
CA VAL A 70 17.10 3.44 -1.08
C VAL A 70 16.18 2.67 -2.01
N ASN A 71 15.43 1.71 -1.46
CA ASN A 71 14.53 0.84 -2.22
C ASN A 71 13.06 1.13 -1.85
N LEU A 72 12.29 1.72 -2.79
CA LEU A 72 10.92 2.19 -2.52
C LEU A 72 9.84 1.28 -3.13
N PHE A 73 9.10 0.57 -2.27
CA PHE A 73 8.05 -0.37 -2.67
C PHE A 73 6.71 0.34 -2.85
N VAL A 74 6.22 0.45 -4.09
CA VAL A 74 4.92 1.07 -4.39
C VAL A 74 3.78 0.07 -4.17
N VAL A 75 2.92 0.35 -3.19
CA VAL A 75 1.76 -0.47 -2.81
C VAL A 75 0.48 0.30 -3.16
N ARG A 76 -0.29 -0.20 -4.13
CA ARG A 76 -1.53 0.45 -4.58
C ARG A 76 -2.70 0.07 -3.67
N HIS A 77 -3.31 1.07 -3.03
CA HIS A 77 -4.42 0.86 -2.09
C HIS A 77 -5.60 0.12 -2.77
N LYS A 78 -6.13 -0.89 -2.07
CA LYS A 78 -7.18 -1.83 -2.53
C LYS A 78 -6.86 -2.67 -3.78
N TYR A 79 -5.66 -2.56 -4.35
CA TYR A 79 -5.27 -3.28 -5.56
C TYR A 79 -4.13 -4.28 -5.30
N THR A 80 -3.05 -3.85 -4.65
CA THR A 80 -1.94 -4.74 -4.27
C THR A 80 -2.41 -5.74 -3.22
N GLN A 81 -2.37 -7.04 -3.56
CA GLN A 81 -2.81 -8.09 -2.64
C GLN A 81 -1.88 -8.21 -1.44
N LYS A 82 -2.45 -8.28 -0.23
CA LYS A 82 -1.68 -8.40 1.03
C LYS A 82 -0.74 -9.61 1.05
N GLN A 83 -1.10 -10.72 0.39
CA GLN A 83 -0.24 -11.90 0.31
C GLN A 83 0.95 -11.69 -0.63
N GLY A 84 0.76 -11.03 -1.78
CA GLY A 84 1.87 -10.67 -2.67
C GLY A 84 2.88 -9.73 -1.99
N LEU A 85 2.38 -8.71 -1.28
CA LEU A 85 3.23 -7.83 -0.48
C LEU A 85 4.01 -8.58 0.61
N LYS A 86 3.38 -9.54 1.31
CA LYS A 86 4.09 -10.39 2.29
C LYS A 86 5.23 -11.17 1.63
N THR A 87 4.98 -11.82 0.48
CA THR A 87 6.02 -12.58 -0.24
C THR A 87 7.17 -11.67 -0.65
N ALA A 88 6.88 -10.48 -1.20
CA ALA A 88 7.92 -9.50 -1.53
C ALA A 88 8.74 -9.09 -0.31
N LEU A 89 8.10 -8.79 0.83
CA LEU A 89 8.81 -8.41 2.08
C LEU A 89 9.65 -9.56 2.68
N VAL A 90 9.29 -10.82 2.46
CA VAL A 90 10.12 -11.98 2.83
C VAL A 90 11.38 -12.02 1.97
N GLU A 91 11.25 -11.88 0.65
CA GLU A 91 12.40 -11.85 -0.26
C GLU A 91 13.31 -10.62 -0.02
N VAL A 92 12.72 -9.45 0.28
CA VAL A 92 13.44 -8.25 0.74
C VAL A 92 14.30 -8.52 1.97
N SER A 93 13.75 -9.23 2.96
CA SER A 93 14.46 -9.57 4.19
C SER A 93 15.59 -10.57 3.94
N LYS A 94 15.33 -11.57 3.08
CA LYS A 94 16.27 -12.62 2.67
C LYS A 94 17.44 -12.09 1.86
N HIS A 95 17.19 -11.16 0.93
CA HIS A 95 18.21 -10.50 0.10
C HIS A 95 18.86 -9.28 0.77
N GLN A 96 18.46 -8.93 2.01
CA GLN A 96 19.04 -7.84 2.80
C GLN A 96 19.07 -6.51 2.03
N LEU A 97 17.95 -6.16 1.39
CA LEU A 97 17.80 -4.89 0.67
C LEU A 97 17.97 -3.71 1.65
N LYS A 98 18.81 -2.74 1.27
CA LYS A 98 19.09 -1.55 2.07
C LYS A 98 18.01 -0.47 1.86
N GLY A 99 17.88 0.44 2.83
CA GLY A 99 17.05 1.65 2.69
C GLY A 99 15.60 1.39 2.27
N VAL A 100 14.97 0.32 2.77
CA VAL A 100 13.63 -0.11 2.31
C VAL A 100 12.53 0.78 2.86
N GLY A 101 11.72 1.36 1.97
CA GLY A 101 10.51 2.11 2.28
C GLY A 101 9.28 1.57 1.54
N ILE A 102 8.07 1.88 2.04
CA ILE A 102 6.80 1.55 1.36
C ILE A 102 6.06 2.85 1.04
N LEU A 103 5.75 3.06 -0.25
CA LEU A 103 4.90 4.15 -0.72
C LEU A 103 3.48 3.61 -0.98
N VAL A 104 2.50 4.02 -0.16
CA VAL A 104 1.10 3.70 -0.42
C VAL A 104 0.53 4.68 -1.45
N ASN A 105 0.22 4.18 -2.65
CA ASN A 105 -0.28 4.97 -3.78
C ASN A 105 -1.78 4.73 -4.02
N ASP A 106 -2.43 5.64 -4.77
CA ASP A 106 -3.85 5.59 -5.16
C ASP A 106 -4.80 5.49 -3.94
N ILE A 107 -4.56 6.32 -2.92
CA ILE A 107 -5.32 6.28 -1.66
C ILE A 107 -6.77 6.75 -1.90
N GLN A 108 -7.64 5.78 -2.21
CA GLN A 108 -9.09 5.98 -2.26
C GLN A 108 -9.66 6.27 -0.86
N LEU A 109 -9.80 7.55 -0.53
CA LEU A 109 -10.54 8.04 0.63
C LEU A 109 -12.04 7.75 0.44
N GLY A 110 -12.58 6.79 1.18
CA GLY A 110 -14.02 6.54 1.22
C GLY A 110 -14.75 7.66 1.99
N LYS A 111 -15.98 8.01 1.59
CA LYS A 111 -16.83 8.97 2.32
C LYS A 111 -17.05 8.62 3.80
N ASN A 112 -16.81 7.35 4.17
CA ASN A 112 -16.98 6.82 5.51
C ASN A 112 -15.62 6.51 6.19
N ASN A 113 -14.47 6.73 5.52
CA ASN A 113 -13.14 6.49 6.08
C ASN A 113 -12.69 7.71 6.90
N THR A 114 -13.38 7.94 8.01
CA THR A 114 -13.05 9.00 8.98
C THR A 114 -11.62 8.91 9.51
N GLY A 115 -10.98 7.73 9.54
CA GLY A 115 -9.61 7.57 10.02
C GLY A 115 -8.49 8.19 9.15
N PHE A 116 -8.77 8.59 7.91
CA PHE A 116 -7.79 9.24 7.02
C PHE A 116 -8.28 10.58 6.45
N SER A 117 -9.59 10.84 6.54
CA SER A 117 -10.21 12.12 6.14
C SER A 117 -10.60 13.01 7.32
N ALA A 118 -10.58 12.52 8.57
CA ALA A 118 -10.48 13.39 9.74
C ALA A 118 -9.03 13.84 9.84
N GLY A 119 -8.75 15.06 9.38
CA GLY A 119 -7.45 15.66 9.56
C GLY A 119 -7.08 15.79 11.04
N TYR A 120 -5.80 16.06 11.29
CA TYR A 120 -5.35 16.72 12.51
C TYR A 120 -6.25 17.95 12.76
N GLY A 121 -7.18 17.82 13.71
CA GLY A 121 -8.27 18.77 13.88
C GLY A 121 -8.78 18.74 15.32
N TYR A 122 -8.31 19.72 16.10
CA TYR A 122 -8.88 20.02 17.42
C TYR A 122 -10.33 20.48 17.24
N GLY A 123 -11.29 19.59 17.49
CA GLY A 123 -12.73 19.86 17.34
C GLY A 123 -13.50 19.58 18.61
N TYR A 124 -13.85 20.64 19.36
CA TYR A 124 -14.84 20.55 20.43
C TYR A 124 -16.23 20.32 19.83
N GLY A 125 -16.90 19.21 20.17
CA GLY A 125 -18.22 18.86 19.66
C GLY A 125 -19.17 18.39 20.76
N TYR A 126 -20.20 19.18 21.04
CA TYR A 126 -21.33 18.78 21.90
C TYR A 126 -22.28 17.85 21.15
N GLY A 127 -22.75 16.78 21.80
CA GLY A 127 -23.72 15.84 21.22
C GLY A 127 -24.85 15.49 22.21
N TYR A 128 -26.09 15.61 21.76
CA TYR A 128 -27.29 15.17 22.50
C TYR A 128 -27.76 13.79 22.00
N GLY A 129 -28.15 12.92 22.92
CA GLY A 129 -28.73 11.61 22.61
C GLY A 129 -29.80 11.20 23.63
N TYR A 130 -30.98 10.82 23.14
CA TYR A 130 -32.10 10.33 23.97
C TYR A 130 -31.99 8.82 24.20
N GLY A 131 -32.21 8.37 25.44
CA GLY A 131 -32.33 6.96 25.79
C GLY A 131 -33.35 6.76 26.92
N TYR A 132 -34.28 5.82 26.74
CA TYR A 132 -35.27 5.44 27.76
C TYR A 132 -34.74 4.26 28.59
N GLY A 133 -34.75 4.41 29.92
CA GLY A 133 -34.46 3.33 30.86
C GLY A 133 -35.07 3.64 32.23
N TYR A 134 -35.86 2.72 32.79
CA TYR A 134 -36.45 2.87 34.12
C TYR A 134 -35.54 2.23 35.17
N GLY A 135 -35.14 3.02 36.18
CA GLY A 135 -34.43 2.54 37.36
C GLY A 135 -34.51 3.55 38.49
N TYR A 136 -35.07 3.15 39.63
CA TYR A 136 -35.09 3.97 40.85
C TYR A 136 -33.84 3.67 41.69
N GLY A 137 -33.01 4.68 41.95
CA GLY A 137 -31.86 4.60 42.83
C GLY A 137 -31.26 5.99 43.08
N TYR A 138 -31.14 6.39 44.34
CA TYR A 138 -30.60 7.69 44.72
C TYR A 138 -29.07 7.64 44.85
N GLY A 139 -28.36 8.49 44.10
CA GLY A 139 -26.91 8.68 44.19
C GLY A 139 -26.46 9.89 43.37
N TYR A 140 -25.55 10.70 43.93
CA TYR A 140 -25.09 11.95 43.31
C TYR A 140 -23.77 11.73 42.55
N GLY A 141 -23.80 11.77 41.21
CA GLY A 141 -22.61 11.73 40.35
C GLY A 141 -22.87 11.20 38.93
N TYR A 142 -21.96 11.48 37.99
CA TYR A 142 -22.05 11.11 36.57
C TYR A 142 -20.64 10.76 36.03
N GLY A 143 -20.37 9.73 35.22
CA GLY A 143 -21.25 8.70 34.63
C GLY A 143 -21.72 9.05 33.20
N TYR A 144 -21.72 8.17 32.19
CA TYR A 144 -21.28 6.75 32.05
C TYR A 144 -20.94 6.48 30.55
N GLY A 145 -20.30 5.39 30.10
CA GLY A 145 -19.76 4.17 30.72
C GLY A 145 -19.25 3.17 29.64
N TYR A 146 -18.88 1.94 30.02
CA TYR A 146 -18.53 0.84 29.08
C TYR A 146 -19.45 -0.37 29.28
N GLY A 147 -19.70 -1.17 28.24
CA GLY A 147 -20.52 -2.39 28.32
C GLY A 147 -20.11 -3.50 27.35
N TYR A 148 -19.60 -4.61 27.88
CA TYR A 148 -19.49 -5.92 27.21
C TYR A 148 -20.62 -6.83 27.72
N GLY A 149 -21.23 -7.66 26.87
CA GLY A 149 -22.40 -8.48 27.30
C GLY A 149 -22.87 -9.58 26.35
N GLN A 150 -22.11 -10.68 26.29
CA GLN A 150 -22.47 -12.09 26.01
C GLN A 150 -23.35 -12.53 24.80
N ASP A 151 -22.90 -13.62 24.19
CA ASP A 151 -23.62 -14.45 23.21
C ASP A 151 -24.89 -15.12 23.76
N GLN A 152 -25.93 -15.22 22.92
CA GLN A 152 -26.86 -16.36 22.94
C GLN A 152 -27.13 -16.90 21.53
N LYS A 153 -26.74 -18.15 21.29
CA LYS A 153 -27.12 -18.91 20.08
C LYS A 153 -28.63 -19.15 20.08
N ASN A 154 -29.30 -18.95 18.95
CA ASN A 154 -30.67 -19.42 18.76
C ASN A 154 -30.84 -20.04 17.37
N SER A 155 -30.88 -21.38 17.31
CA SER A 155 -31.13 -22.14 16.09
C SER A 155 -32.61 -22.57 16.03
N LYS A 156 -33.37 -22.06 15.06
CA LYS A 156 -34.68 -22.64 14.71
C LYS A 156 -34.86 -22.78 13.19
N ARG A 157 -35.31 -23.99 12.83
CA ARG A 157 -35.36 -24.58 11.49
C ARG A 157 -36.17 -23.76 10.48
N LYS A 158 -35.69 -23.66 9.23
CA LYS A 158 -36.55 -23.34 8.07
C LYS A 158 -37.54 -24.50 7.85
N LYS A 159 -38.80 -24.17 7.57
CA LYS A 159 -39.84 -25.11 7.13
C LYS A 159 -40.14 -24.80 5.66
N LEU A 160 -39.98 -25.77 4.75
CA LEU A 160 -40.33 -25.58 3.35
C LEU A 160 -41.84 -25.34 3.23
N LYS A 161 -42.23 -24.46 2.31
CA LYS A 161 -43.58 -24.47 1.72
C LYS A 161 -43.47 -25.06 0.32
N ILE A 162 -44.44 -25.91 0.01
CA ILE A 162 -44.61 -26.56 -1.28
C ILE A 162 -45.40 -25.58 -2.17
N GLU A 163 -44.97 -25.42 -3.41
CA GLU A 163 -45.74 -24.75 -4.47
C GLU A 163 -46.75 -25.75 -5.04
N ASP A 164 -47.94 -25.27 -5.40
CA ASP A 164 -48.91 -26.00 -6.22
C ASP A 164 -49.35 -25.04 -7.35
N PRO A 165 -49.53 -25.51 -8.59
CA PRO A 165 -49.71 -24.66 -9.77
C PRO A 165 -51.16 -24.17 -9.89
N ASP A 166 -51.48 -23.56 -11.04
CA ASP A 166 -52.83 -23.14 -11.43
C ASP A 166 -53.42 -21.95 -10.65
N LYS A 167 -52.73 -20.80 -10.76
CA LYS A 167 -53.42 -19.50 -10.83
C LYS A 167 -53.07 -18.78 -12.14
N VAL A 168 -54.09 -18.76 -13.01
CA VAL A 168 -54.26 -17.89 -14.18
C VAL A 168 -54.43 -16.44 -13.73
#